data_AF-A0A244EXZ3-F1
#
_entry.id   AF-A0A244EXZ3-F1
#
_cell.length_a   1.000
_cell.length_b   1.000
_cell.length_c   1.000
_cell.angle_alpha   90.00
_cell.angle_beta   90.00
_cell.angle_gamma   90.00
#
_symmetry.space_group_name_H-M   'P 1'
#
loop_
_entity.id
_entity.type
_entity.pdbx_description
1 polymer ?
#
loop_
_entity_poly.entity_id
_entity_poly.type
_entity_poly.pdbx_seq_one_letter_code
_entity_poly.pdbx_strand_id
1 'polypeptide(L)'
;MNSFVRKCVGVVLVALAGVSAIQAQTLPNSTLNNGASSNPYNSPIKRSNPNSRQGTESSTPRAPGPNIAPPVRKPTLENGGIGNGYPTRQTAPRPSTPTTDPKRGN
;
A
#
# COMPACT_ATOMS: atom_id res chain seq x y z
N MET A 1 24.12 26.31 63.10
CA MET A 1 23.95 27.05 61.83
C MET A 1 24.04 26.14 60.60
N ASN A 2 23.50 24.91 60.62
CA ASN A 2 23.93 23.89 59.63
C ASN A 2 22.76 23.41 58.74
N SER A 3 21.54 23.86 59.03
CA SER A 3 20.32 23.51 58.30
C SER A 3 20.28 24.18 56.91
N PHE A 4 20.69 25.44 56.83
CA PHE A 4 20.72 26.20 55.58
C PHE A 4 21.69 25.56 54.56
N VAL A 5 22.91 25.25 54.99
CA VAL A 5 23.93 24.60 54.15
C VAL A 5 23.46 23.22 53.69
N ARG A 6 22.82 22.42 54.54
CA ARG A 6 22.27 21.11 54.17
C ARG A 6 21.17 21.21 53.12
N LYS A 7 20.31 22.23 53.21
CA LYS A 7 19.27 22.48 52.19
C LYS A 7 19.88 22.92 50.87
N CYS A 8 20.88 23.79 50.88
CA CYS A 8 21.60 24.19 49.68
C CYS A 8 22.29 23.00 49.00
N VAL A 9 22.97 22.15 49.78
CA VAL A 9 23.60 20.93 49.26
C VAL A 9 22.54 19.98 48.68
N GLY A 10 21.41 19.78 49.35
CA GLY A 10 20.31 18.94 48.85
C GLY A 10 19.72 19.45 47.53
N VAL A 11 19.51 20.76 47.39
CA VAL A 11 19.02 21.37 46.15
C VAL A 11 20.03 21.23 45.01
N VAL A 12 21.32 21.44 45.29
CA VAL A 12 22.38 21.27 44.28
C VAL A 12 22.48 19.81 43.83
N LEU A 13 22.36 18.85 44.75
CA LEU A 13 22.42 17.41 44.42
C LEU A 13 21.23 16.96 43.57
N VAL A 14 20.03 17.47 43.84
CA VAL A 14 18.82 17.18 43.05
C VAL A 14 18.91 17.86 41.66
N ALA A 15 19.41 19.09 41.59
CA ALA A 15 19.61 19.79 40.32
C ALA A 15 20.64 19.09 39.42
N LEU A 16 21.72 18.54 40.00
CA LEU A 16 22.75 17.81 39.25
C LEU A 16 22.24 16.45 38.73
N ALA A 17 21.38 15.77 39.50
CA ALA A 17 20.85 14.45 39.14
C ALA A 17 19.68 14.49 38.13
N GLY A 18 19.05 15.64 37.93
CA GLY A 18 17.84 15.79 37.09
C GLY A 18 18.08 15.98 35.59
N VAL A 19 19.32 16.10 35.12
CA VAL A 19 19.61 16.50 33.72
C VAL A 19 19.74 15.31 32.76
N SER A 20 19.77 14.08 33.26
CA SER A 20 20.03 12.87 32.46
C SER A 20 18.76 12.06 32.18
N ALA A 21 17.82 12.59 31.39
CA ALA A 21 16.74 11.76 30.82
C ALA A 21 16.06 12.29 29.55
N ILE A 22 16.56 13.33 28.88
CA ILE A 22 15.97 13.79 27.62
C ILE A 22 17.04 13.83 26.53
N GLN A 23 17.64 12.68 26.27
CA GLN A 23 18.44 12.48 25.06
C GLN A 23 17.85 11.30 24.30
N ALA A 24 16.85 11.57 23.48
CA ALA A 24 16.55 10.68 22.36
C ALA A 24 17.79 10.72 21.45
N GLN A 25 18.60 9.66 21.46
CA GLN A 25 19.73 9.53 20.54
C GLN A 25 19.21 9.47 19.11
N THR A 26 19.22 10.61 18.42
CA THR A 26 19.19 10.64 16.97
C THR A 26 20.52 10.08 16.48
N LEU A 27 20.56 8.78 16.21
CA LEU A 27 21.67 8.16 15.50
C LEU A 27 21.96 8.94 14.21
N PRO A 28 23.23 9.06 13.78
CA PRO A 28 23.52 9.45 12.40
C PRO A 28 22.76 8.48 11.49
N ASN A 29 21.89 9.00 10.62
CA ASN A 29 20.93 8.23 9.80
C ASN A 29 19.61 7.79 10.48
N SER A 30 19.28 8.38 11.63
CA SER A 30 17.96 8.26 12.27
C SER A 30 16.88 8.92 11.41
N THR A 31 15.88 8.15 11.00
CA THR A 31 14.73 8.62 10.21
C THR A 31 13.59 9.15 11.10
N LEU A 32 13.85 9.39 12.39
CA LEU A 32 12.84 9.84 13.36
C LEU A 32 12.29 11.24 13.05
N ASN A 33 13.06 12.09 12.37
CA ASN A 33 12.64 13.45 11.97
C ASN A 33 12.76 13.69 10.45
N ASN A 34 13.23 12.69 9.70
CA ASN A 34 13.36 12.78 8.26
C ASN A 34 12.60 11.61 7.70
N GLY A 35 11.46 11.88 7.06
CA GLY A 35 10.53 10.89 6.54
C GLY A 35 11.25 9.69 5.93
N ALA A 36 11.43 8.63 6.74
CA ALA A 36 11.79 7.28 6.30
C ALA A 36 10.84 6.75 5.20
N SER A 37 9.76 7.50 4.99
CA SER A 37 8.57 7.25 4.19
C SER A 37 8.57 7.94 2.82
N SER A 38 9.40 8.95 2.54
CA SER A 38 9.17 9.78 1.33
C SER A 38 9.96 9.35 0.08
N ASN A 39 11.03 8.57 0.20
CA ASN A 39 11.77 8.05 -0.97
C ASN A 39 11.47 6.55 -1.14
N PRO A 40 10.60 6.16 -2.10
CA PRO A 40 10.25 4.76 -2.36
C PRO A 40 11.46 3.88 -2.69
N TYR A 41 12.54 4.48 -3.18
CA TYR A 41 13.71 3.77 -3.68
C TYR A 41 14.81 3.55 -2.63
N ASN A 42 14.74 4.22 -1.47
CA ASN A 42 15.78 4.13 -0.44
C ASN A 42 15.20 4.13 0.99
N SER A 43 14.14 3.35 1.21
CA SER A 43 13.54 3.17 2.53
C SER A 43 14.28 2.09 3.34
N PRO A 44 14.19 2.10 4.70
CA PRO A 44 14.76 1.04 5.54
C PRO A 44 14.27 -0.36 5.14
N ILE A 45 13.00 -0.48 4.76
CA ILE A 45 12.39 -1.74 4.32
C ILE A 45 13.06 -2.24 3.04
N LYS A 46 13.30 -1.35 2.06
CA LYS A 46 13.94 -1.67 0.78
C LYS A 46 15.42 -2.03 0.94
N ARG A 47 16.12 -1.39 1.88
CA ARG A 47 17.53 -1.70 2.22
C ARG A 47 17.67 -3.07 2.88
N SER A 48 16.79 -3.41 3.81
CA SER A 48 16.77 -4.73 4.46
C SER A 48 16.38 -5.84 3.50
N ASN A 49 15.48 -5.55 2.55
CA ASN A 49 15.05 -6.49 1.51
C ASN A 49 14.84 -5.77 0.17
N PRO A 50 15.80 -5.85 -0.77
CA PRO A 50 15.69 -5.25 -2.10
C PRO A 50 14.51 -5.75 -2.95
N ASN A 51 13.84 -6.83 -2.57
CA ASN A 51 12.65 -7.33 -3.25
C ASN A 51 11.32 -6.87 -2.60
N SER A 52 11.36 -6.25 -1.42
CA SER A 52 10.13 -5.79 -0.75
C SER A 52 9.44 -4.67 -1.53
N ARG A 53 8.13 -4.77 -1.74
CA ARG A 53 7.29 -3.74 -2.40
C ARG A 53 6.44 -2.94 -1.41
N GLN A 54 6.60 -3.21 -0.12
CA GLN A 54 5.86 -2.52 0.91
C GLN A 54 6.22 -1.03 0.92
N GLY A 55 5.21 -0.17 0.74
CA GLY A 55 5.37 1.28 0.71
C GLY A 55 6.01 1.84 -0.57
N THR A 56 6.25 1.03 -1.60
CA THR A 56 6.74 1.49 -2.91
C THR A 56 5.63 1.54 -3.97
N GLU A 57 4.56 0.78 -3.76
CA GLU A 57 3.40 0.79 -4.65
C GLU A 57 2.46 1.96 -4.32
N SER A 58 1.87 2.53 -5.36
CA SER A 58 0.73 3.43 -5.18
C SER A 58 -0.41 2.67 -4.49
N SER A 59 -0.94 3.26 -3.42
CA SER A 59 -2.16 2.75 -2.79
C SER A 59 -3.41 2.99 -3.64
N THR A 60 -3.31 3.83 -4.68
CA THR A 60 -4.43 4.15 -5.57
C THR A 60 -4.55 3.05 -6.64
N PRO A 61 -5.73 2.40 -6.77
CA PRO A 61 -5.98 1.47 -7.85
C PRO A 61 -5.73 2.12 -9.21
N ARG A 62 -5.25 1.33 -10.18
CA ARG A 62 -5.12 1.81 -11.56
C ARG A 62 -6.47 2.31 -12.07
N ALA A 63 -6.49 3.50 -12.66
CA ALA A 63 -7.69 4.03 -13.29
C ALA A 63 -8.23 3.02 -14.32
N PRO A 64 -9.56 2.78 -14.36
CA PRO A 64 -10.16 1.97 -15.41
C PRO A 64 -9.75 2.50 -16.79
N GLY A 65 -9.39 1.60 -17.70
CA GLY A 65 -9.14 1.97 -19.09
C GLY A 65 -10.42 2.49 -19.76
N PRO A 66 -10.31 3.11 -20.95
CA PRO A 66 -11.47 3.51 -21.72
C PRO A 66 -12.41 2.32 -21.93
N ASN A 67 -13.68 2.48 -21.56
CA ASN A 67 -14.71 1.46 -21.81
C ASN A 67 -15.09 1.55 -23.30
N ILE A 68 -14.31 0.88 -24.15
CA ILE A 68 -14.60 0.77 -25.56
C ILE A 68 -15.64 -0.34 -25.71
N ALA A 69 -16.88 0.05 -26.01
CA ALA A 69 -17.90 -0.90 -26.40
C ALA A 69 -17.38 -1.73 -27.59
N PRO A 70 -17.62 -3.05 -27.64
CA PRO A 70 -17.23 -3.85 -28.78
C PRO A 70 -17.85 -3.27 -30.06
N PRO A 71 -17.14 -3.33 -31.20
CA PRO A 71 -17.67 -2.81 -32.46
C PRO A 71 -19.01 -3.48 -32.79
N VAL A 72 -20.01 -2.66 -33.12
CA VAL A 72 -21.31 -3.16 -33.59
C VAL A 72 -21.09 -3.90 -34.90
N ARG A 73 -21.49 -5.17 -34.94
CA ARG A 73 -21.40 -5.97 -36.16
C ARG A 73 -22.39 -5.41 -37.18
N LYS A 74 -21.93 -5.22 -38.42
CA LYS A 74 -22.82 -4.82 -39.53
C LYS A 74 -23.91 -5.88 -39.72
N PRO A 75 -25.16 -5.50 -40.03
CA PRO A 75 -26.20 -6.44 -40.42
C PRO A 75 -25.76 -7.26 -41.64
N THR A 76 -25.79 -8.60 -41.55
CA THR A 76 -25.53 -9.53 -42.65
C THR A 76 -26.63 -10.60 -42.70
N LEU A 77 -26.58 -11.49 -43.69
CA LEU A 77 -27.52 -12.61 -43.80
C LEU A 77 -27.24 -13.65 -42.70
N GLU A 78 -25.97 -14.02 -42.51
CA GLU A 78 -25.54 -15.01 -41.52
C GLU A 78 -25.71 -14.60 -40.05
N ASN A 79 -25.82 -13.30 -39.74
CA ASN A 79 -26.15 -12.83 -38.38
C ASN A 79 -27.62 -12.45 -38.19
N GLY A 80 -28.46 -12.65 -39.21
CA GLY A 80 -29.90 -12.37 -39.16
C GLY A 80 -30.28 -10.89 -39.24
N GLY A 81 -29.32 -9.97 -39.41
CA GLY A 81 -29.58 -8.53 -39.41
C GLY A 81 -30.27 -7.98 -40.67
N ILE A 82 -30.24 -8.71 -41.79
CA ILE A 82 -30.86 -8.30 -43.08
C ILE A 82 -32.30 -8.85 -43.24
N GLY A 83 -32.73 -9.81 -42.42
CA GLY A 83 -34.12 -10.34 -42.45
C GLY A 83 -34.49 -11.25 -43.62
N ASN A 84 -33.61 -11.40 -44.63
CA ASN A 84 -33.82 -12.27 -45.80
C ASN A 84 -33.14 -13.65 -45.70
N GLY A 85 -32.53 -13.97 -44.55
CA GLY A 85 -31.85 -15.24 -44.32
C GLY A 85 -32.80 -16.34 -43.85
N TYR A 86 -32.48 -17.60 -44.15
CA TYR A 86 -33.14 -18.75 -43.51
C TYR A 86 -32.92 -18.71 -41.99
N PRO A 87 -33.88 -19.17 -41.16
CA PRO A 87 -33.75 -19.19 -39.71
C PRO A 87 -32.60 -20.11 -39.29
N THR A 88 -31.41 -19.55 -39.23
CA THR A 88 -30.23 -20.24 -38.70
C THR A 88 -30.30 -20.05 -37.20
N ARG A 89 -30.76 -21.06 -36.47
CA ARG A 89 -30.77 -21.06 -35.00
C ARG A 89 -29.31 -20.99 -34.53
N GLN A 90 -28.79 -19.78 -34.37
CA GLN A 90 -27.46 -19.56 -33.84
C GLN A 90 -27.56 -19.74 -32.33
N THR A 91 -27.32 -20.97 -31.87
CA THR A 91 -27.25 -21.28 -30.44
C THR A 91 -26.17 -20.39 -29.83
N ALA A 92 -26.55 -19.44 -28.97
CA ALA A 92 -25.57 -18.62 -28.27
C ALA A 92 -24.64 -19.54 -27.46
N PRO A 93 -23.30 -19.41 -27.58
CA PRO A 93 -22.39 -20.16 -26.75
C PRO A 93 -22.70 -19.88 -25.28
N ARG A 94 -23.00 -20.92 -24.50
CA ARG A 94 -23.23 -20.79 -23.05
C ARG A 94 -21.93 -20.30 -22.41
N PRO A 95 -21.94 -19.20 -21.64
CA PRO A 95 -20.76 -18.77 -20.90
C PRO A 95 -20.30 -19.90 -19.97
N SER A 96 -19.04 -20.34 -20.13
CA SER A 96 -18.42 -21.30 -19.24
C SER A 96 -18.26 -20.66 -17.86
N THR A 97 -18.92 -21.19 -16.83
CA THR A 97 -18.71 -20.76 -15.45
C THR A 97 -17.31 -21.19 -15.03
N PRO A 98 -16.43 -20.27 -14.58
CA PRO A 98 -15.15 -20.68 -14.00
C PRO A 98 -15.42 -21.43 -12.70
N THR A 99 -15.00 -22.69 -12.63
CA THR A 99 -14.98 -23.46 -11.39
C THR A 99 -13.92 -22.87 -10.48
N THR A 100 -14.32 -22.07 -9.50
CA THR A 100 -13.45 -21.76 -8.35
C THR A 100 -13.39 -23.02 -7.49
N ASP A 101 -12.33 -23.80 -7.65
CA ASP A 101 -12.00 -24.88 -6.72
C ASP A 101 -11.49 -24.25 -5.41
N PRO A 102 -12.21 -24.35 -4.28
CA PRO A 102 -11.67 -23.91 -3.01
C PRO A 102 -10.75 -25.04 -2.53
N LYS A 103 -9.50 -25.05 -2.98
CA LYS A 103 -8.48 -25.90 -2.36
C LYS A 103 -8.22 -25.36 -0.95
N ARG A 104 -9.01 -25.86 -0.01
CA ARG A 104 -8.84 -25.76 1.43
C ARG A 104 -7.43 -26.24 1.77
N GLY A 105 -6.54 -25.31 2.11
CA GLY A 105 -5.23 -25.61 2.67
C GLY A 105 -5.38 -26.00 4.13
N ASN A 106 -4.85 -27.17 4.49
CA ASN A 106 -4.56 -27.60 5.86
C ASN A 106 -3.42 -26.76 6.45
#